data_AF-A0A7D6IAY7-F1
#
_entry.id   AF-A0A7D6IAY7-F1
#
_cell.length_a   1.000
_cell.length_b   1.000
_cell.length_c   1.000
_cell.angle_alpha   90.00
_cell.angle_beta   90.00
_cell.angle_gamma   90.00
#
_symmetry.space_group_name_H-M   'P 1'
#
loop_
_entity.id
_entity.type
_entity.pdbx_description
1 polymer ?
#
loop_
_entity_poly.entity_id
_entity_poly.type
_entity_poly.pdbx_seq_one_letter_code
_entity_poly.pdbx_strand_id
1 'polypeptide(L)'
;MLLRYGGTVESVFELLGQKENDLTAAFGYSLARCPRLYAKLIDRLSHHLTFDLGGDPEFALETPDETGRTDLEVRLPGGLLVCEAKRDWLLPEVPQLRRYAGRVRRHGGGALVTLSQASQALALTRLPDRQVEGVPVVHLSWIEVLGDIDRARRGCRGQERLWLDEFHTYVKGVVRVKSVADSWVYCVVLNEQRTGGRRNLSYREWVTDELTYYHPYGVKRWPKEPPNFLAFRWNGFVQCIHRVDSYEVVPTLLDRFPDLPPSERLRQSHAVYRLSEKGIPLLKPIPNGARYRAARLWVLLDQLQVADTLADAYERSQTLKIHGGIRTA
;
A
#
# COMPACT_ATOMS: atom_id res chain seq x y z
N MET A 1 4.92 21.74 -21.75
CA MET A 1 4.73 20.33 -21.37
C MET A 1 6.11 19.73 -21.16
N LEU A 2 6.42 19.27 -19.95
CA LEU A 2 7.68 18.60 -19.64
C LEU A 2 7.43 17.09 -19.65
N LEU A 3 8.31 16.32 -20.30
CA LEU A 3 8.20 14.87 -20.41
C LEU A 3 9.40 14.19 -19.75
N ARG A 4 9.16 13.10 -19.00
CA ARG A 4 10.20 12.22 -18.45
C ARG A 4 9.86 10.78 -18.78
N TYR A 5 10.77 10.06 -19.46
CA TYR A 5 10.55 8.69 -19.93
C TYR A 5 9.22 8.46 -20.69
N GLY A 6 8.77 9.47 -21.45
CA GLY A 6 7.52 9.40 -22.21
C GLY A 6 6.24 9.71 -21.42
N GLY A 7 6.33 9.92 -20.09
CA GLY A 7 5.22 10.42 -19.26
C GLY A 7 5.26 11.94 -19.12
N THR A 8 4.09 12.57 -18.94
CA THR A 8 3.99 14.00 -18.59
C THR A 8 4.40 14.19 -17.14
N VAL A 9 5.25 15.19 -16.89
CA VAL A 9 5.61 15.62 -15.54
C VAL A 9 4.54 16.58 -15.03
N GLU A 10 3.75 16.15 -14.06
CA GLU A 10 2.64 16.92 -13.44
C GLU A 10 3.05 17.61 -12.14
N SER A 11 4.18 17.21 -11.55
CA SER A 11 4.78 17.82 -10.37
C SER A 11 6.30 17.83 -10.47
N VAL A 12 6.94 18.89 -9.98
CA VAL A 12 8.40 19.01 -9.90
C VAL A 12 9.04 17.88 -9.09
N PHE A 13 8.33 17.31 -8.11
CA PHE A 13 8.85 16.18 -7.32
C PHE A 13 8.93 14.87 -8.13
N GLU A 14 8.21 14.75 -9.24
CA GLU A 14 8.36 13.62 -10.17
C GLU A 14 9.72 13.61 -10.87
N LEU A 15 10.49 14.69 -10.78
CA LEU A 15 11.88 14.74 -11.23
C LEU A 15 12.84 13.99 -10.30
N LEU A 16 12.46 13.73 -9.03
CA LEU A 16 13.22 12.87 -8.12
C LEU A 16 13.06 11.41 -8.57
N GLY A 17 11.82 10.92 -8.57
CA GLY A 17 11.49 9.53 -8.89
C GLY A 17 10.26 9.10 -8.10
N GLN A 18 10.15 7.80 -7.78
CA GLN A 18 9.06 7.24 -6.97
C GLN A 18 9.56 6.18 -5.97
N LYS A 19 10.86 6.16 -5.67
CA LYS A 19 11.44 5.28 -4.65
C LYS A 19 11.21 5.85 -3.25
N GLU A 20 11.47 5.05 -2.23
CA GLU A 20 11.30 5.40 -0.81
C GLU A 20 12.01 6.71 -0.47
N ASN A 21 13.28 6.84 -0.85
CA ASN A 21 14.08 8.04 -0.64
C ASN A 21 13.56 9.27 -1.40
N ASP A 22 12.97 9.08 -2.59
CA ASP A 22 12.40 10.18 -3.37
C ASP A 22 11.16 10.76 -2.65
N LEU A 23 10.35 9.87 -2.06
CA LEU A 23 9.16 10.23 -1.30
C LEU A 23 9.48 10.97 -0.01
N THR A 24 10.45 10.48 0.75
CA THR A 24 10.89 11.12 1.99
C THR A 24 11.60 12.43 1.72
N ALA A 25 12.36 12.55 0.63
CA ALA A 25 12.94 13.81 0.17
C ALA A 25 11.86 14.84 -0.16
N ALA A 26 10.86 14.46 -0.96
CA ALA A 26 9.72 15.33 -1.28
C ALA A 26 8.92 15.73 -0.03
N PHE A 27 8.71 14.78 0.90
CA PHE A 27 8.02 15.03 2.16
C PHE A 27 8.79 15.99 3.06
N GLY A 28 10.09 15.74 3.29
CA GLY A 28 10.97 16.60 4.07
C GLY A 28 11.06 18.01 3.52
N TYR A 29 11.21 18.15 2.19
CA TYR A 29 11.18 19.45 1.53
C TYR A 29 9.85 20.19 1.74
N SER A 30 8.74 19.47 1.61
CA SER A 30 7.41 20.05 1.76
C SER A 30 7.12 20.48 3.20
N LEU A 31 7.57 19.70 4.20
CA LEU A 31 7.50 20.08 5.61
C LEU A 31 8.31 21.36 5.88
N ALA A 32 9.53 21.44 5.33
CA ALA A 32 10.40 22.60 5.49
C ALA A 32 9.86 23.89 4.85
N ARG A 33 9.05 23.77 3.77
CA ARG A 33 8.45 24.91 3.07
C ARG A 33 7.00 25.21 3.49
N CYS A 34 6.35 24.28 4.19
CA CYS A 34 4.97 24.43 4.65
C CYS A 34 4.86 24.21 6.17
N PRO A 35 5.03 25.27 6.98
CA PRO A 35 4.84 25.19 8.43
C PRO A 35 3.47 24.63 8.83
N ARG A 36 2.41 24.85 8.04
CA ARG A 36 1.08 24.29 8.33
C ARG A 36 1.01 22.77 8.15
N LEU A 37 1.74 22.21 7.17
CA LEU A 37 1.84 20.76 7.00
C LEU A 37 2.68 20.16 8.14
N TYR A 38 3.79 20.80 8.47
CA TYR A 38 4.62 20.43 9.63
C TYR A 38 3.80 20.42 10.94
N ALA A 39 2.98 21.45 11.18
CA ALA A 39 2.09 21.49 12.34
C ALA A 39 1.11 20.30 12.38
N LYS A 40 0.65 19.78 11.23
CA LYS A 40 -0.19 18.57 11.18
C LYS A 40 0.59 17.31 11.54
N LEU A 41 1.83 17.19 11.09
CA LEU A 41 2.71 16.10 11.51
C LEU A 41 2.92 16.13 13.02
N ILE A 42 3.24 17.29 13.59
CA ILE A 42 3.46 17.45 15.03
C ILE A 42 2.19 17.19 15.84
N ASP A 43 1.03 17.67 15.39
CA ASP A 43 -0.27 17.41 16.04
C ASP A 43 -0.52 15.90 16.22
N ARG A 44 -0.24 15.09 15.19
CA ARG A 44 -0.35 13.63 15.24
C ARG A 44 0.62 12.98 16.21
N LEU A 45 1.81 13.56 16.37
CA LEU A 45 2.86 13.01 17.22
C LEU A 45 2.79 13.55 18.65
N SER A 46 2.08 14.64 18.90
CA SER A 46 2.11 15.41 20.15
C SER A 46 1.90 14.56 21.40
N HIS A 47 0.95 13.62 21.36
CA HIS A 47 0.68 12.70 22.48
C HIS A 47 1.79 11.69 22.78
N HIS A 48 2.75 11.54 21.87
CA HIS A 48 3.90 10.65 21.99
C HIS A 48 5.20 11.38 22.33
N LEU A 49 5.22 12.71 22.20
CA LEU A 49 6.42 13.52 22.44
C LEU A 49 6.36 14.12 23.84
N THR A 50 7.45 13.97 24.60
CA THR A 50 7.53 14.39 26.00
C THR A 50 8.45 15.60 26.21
N PHE A 51 8.87 16.24 25.13
CA PHE A 51 9.80 17.37 25.14
C PHE A 51 9.16 18.60 24.50
N ASP A 52 9.76 19.76 24.76
CA ASP A 52 9.30 21.03 24.19
C ASP A 52 9.50 21.06 22.67
N LEU A 53 8.43 21.41 21.96
CA LEU A 53 8.38 21.56 20.51
C LEU A 53 8.77 22.98 20.06
N GLY A 54 9.11 23.86 21.01
CA GLY A 54 9.57 25.22 20.73
C GLY A 54 10.84 25.25 19.88
N GLY A 55 10.94 26.28 19.02
CA GLY A 55 12.04 26.51 18.10
C GLY A 55 11.82 25.96 16.69
N ASP A 56 12.73 26.30 15.78
CA ASP A 56 12.60 25.94 14.37
C ASP A 56 13.16 24.53 14.11
N PRO A 57 12.40 23.65 13.43
CA PRO A 57 12.88 22.31 13.08
C PRO A 57 13.94 22.36 11.97
N GLU A 58 14.94 21.48 12.07
CA GLU A 58 15.86 21.19 10.96
C GLU A 58 15.46 19.87 10.30
N PHE A 59 15.40 19.86 8.96
CA PHE A 59 15.06 18.68 8.17
C PHE A 59 16.33 18.16 7.49
N ALA A 60 16.80 16.98 7.89
CA ALA A 60 17.98 16.35 7.33
C ALA A 60 17.59 15.10 6.54
N LEU A 61 17.93 15.05 5.25
CA LEU A 61 17.63 13.94 4.37
C LEU A 61 18.82 12.98 4.27
N GLU A 62 18.54 11.68 4.16
CA GLU A 62 19.54 10.65 3.85
C GLU A 62 20.77 10.66 4.78
N THR A 63 20.57 10.88 6.09
CA THR A 63 21.66 11.08 7.05
C THR A 63 22.37 9.75 7.39
N PRO A 64 23.67 9.60 7.04
CA PRO A 64 24.43 8.40 7.37
C PRO A 64 24.98 8.46 8.81
N ASP A 65 25.06 7.32 9.46
CA ASP A 65 25.89 7.08 10.64
C ASP A 65 26.40 5.64 10.66
N GLU A 66 27.09 5.25 11.74
CA GLU A 66 27.65 3.90 11.94
C GLU A 66 26.61 2.76 11.92
N THR A 67 25.33 3.07 12.14
CA THR A 67 24.21 2.13 12.23
C THR A 67 23.37 2.06 10.94
N GLY A 68 23.66 2.91 9.96
CA GLY A 68 23.01 2.92 8.65
C GLY A 68 22.71 4.32 8.13
N ARG A 69 21.73 4.43 7.23
CA ARG A 69 21.26 5.71 6.70
C ARG A 69 19.76 5.86 6.99
N THR A 70 19.35 7.02 7.48
CA THR A 70 17.94 7.37 7.69
C THR A 70 17.41 8.13 6.49
N ASP A 71 16.16 7.89 6.11
CA ASP A 71 15.58 8.56 4.95
C ASP A 71 15.32 10.05 5.21
N LEU A 72 14.68 10.37 6.34
CA LEU A 72 14.41 11.73 6.79
C LEU A 72 14.51 11.81 8.31
N GLU A 73 15.26 12.79 8.79
CA GLU A 73 15.34 13.19 10.19
C GLU A 73 14.71 14.58 10.35
N VAL A 74 13.78 14.73 11.29
CA VAL A 74 13.28 16.03 11.75
C VAL A 74 13.88 16.29 13.12
N ARG A 75 14.89 17.15 13.15
CA ARG A 75 15.61 17.54 14.37
C ARG A 75 14.87 18.69 15.01
N LEU A 76 14.43 18.44 16.23
CA LEU A 76 13.73 19.38 17.08
C LEU A 76 14.68 19.81 18.20
N PRO A 77 14.53 20.99 18.79
CA PRO A 77 15.45 21.45 19.85
C PRO A 77 15.55 20.49 21.04
N GLY A 78 14.48 19.76 21.37
CA GLY A 78 14.44 18.78 22.45
C GLY A 78 14.39 17.31 22.02
N GLY A 79 14.50 16.99 20.73
CA GLY A 79 14.31 15.60 20.29
C GLY A 79 14.50 15.36 18.79
N LEU A 80 14.34 14.09 18.38
CA LEU A 80 14.53 13.64 17.00
C LEU A 80 13.36 12.80 16.53
N LEU A 81 12.77 13.18 15.40
CA LEU A 81 11.87 12.30 14.65
C LEU A 81 12.66 11.63 13.53
N VAL A 82 12.64 10.31 13.48
CA VAL A 82 13.22 9.55 12.36
C VAL A 82 12.09 8.99 11.53
N CYS A 83 11.96 9.47 10.29
CA CYS A 83 10.99 9.02 9.32
C CYS A 83 11.62 7.95 8.41
N GLU A 84 11.00 6.79 8.36
CA GLU A 84 11.38 5.66 7.51
C GLU A 84 10.24 5.35 6.55
N ALA A 85 10.46 5.44 5.24
CA ALA A 85 9.44 5.10 4.26
C ALA A 85 9.59 3.67 3.75
N LYS A 86 8.44 3.07 3.41
CA LYS A 86 8.38 1.81 2.69
C LYS A 86 7.44 1.91 1.50
N ARG A 87 7.80 1.21 0.43
CA ARG A 87 6.95 1.07 -0.75
C ARG A 87 5.66 0.33 -0.41
N ASP A 88 4.60 0.78 -1.08
CA ASP A 88 3.32 0.10 -1.07
C ASP A 88 2.87 -0.19 0.37
N TRP A 89 2.45 -1.42 0.66
CA TRP A 89 1.91 -1.82 1.96
C TRP A 89 2.97 -2.45 2.86
N LEU A 90 4.24 -2.32 2.48
CA LEU A 90 5.34 -2.79 3.31
C LEU A 90 5.49 -1.87 4.52
N LEU A 91 6.04 -2.45 5.58
CA LEU A 91 6.34 -1.77 6.83
C LEU A 91 7.78 -2.10 7.21
N PRO A 92 8.50 -1.18 7.88
CA PRO A 92 9.85 -1.45 8.34
C PRO A 92 9.88 -2.64 9.27
N GLU A 93 10.95 -3.44 9.17
CA GLU A 93 11.15 -4.56 10.08
C GLU A 93 11.68 -4.08 11.44
N VAL A 94 11.36 -4.82 12.50
CA VAL A 94 11.79 -4.49 13.87
C VAL A 94 13.29 -4.27 14.01
N PRO A 95 14.18 -5.08 13.39
CA PRO A 95 15.62 -4.83 13.45
C PRO A 95 16.04 -3.48 12.86
N GLN A 96 15.34 -3.00 11.81
CA GLN A 96 15.59 -1.68 11.23
C GLN A 96 15.20 -0.58 12.21
N LEU A 97 14.02 -0.69 12.84
CA LEU A 97 13.54 0.29 13.83
C LEU A 97 14.45 0.36 15.06
N ARG A 98 14.96 -0.78 15.55
CA ARG A 98 15.90 -0.82 16.68
C ARG A 98 17.17 -0.02 16.43
N ARG A 99 17.72 -0.05 15.21
CA ARG A 99 18.91 0.73 14.85
C ARG A 99 18.66 2.23 15.03
N TYR A 100 17.50 2.71 14.59
CA TYR A 100 17.16 4.14 14.67
C TYR A 100 16.69 4.57 16.07
N ALA A 101 16.13 3.67 16.88
CA ALA A 101 15.75 3.98 18.27
C ALA A 101 16.95 4.49 19.09
N GLY A 102 18.15 3.95 18.84
CA GLY A 102 19.39 4.46 19.44
C GLY A 102 19.70 5.92 19.09
N ARG A 103 19.43 6.35 17.85
CA ARG A 103 19.62 7.75 17.42
C ARG A 103 18.67 8.70 18.15
N VAL A 104 17.40 8.32 18.26
CA VAL A 104 16.37 9.12 18.92
C VAL A 104 16.70 9.34 20.39
N ARG A 105 17.09 8.29 21.11
CA ARG A 105 17.47 8.40 22.53
C ARG A 105 18.69 9.30 22.75
N ARG A 106 19.68 9.26 21.86
CA ARG A 106 20.87 10.15 21.93
C ARG A 106 20.51 11.63 21.79
N HIS A 107 19.38 11.94 21.16
CA HIS A 107 18.86 13.30 21.01
C HIS A 107 17.89 13.71 22.13
N GLY A 108 17.79 12.93 23.22
CA GLY A 108 16.98 13.27 24.40
C GLY A 108 15.52 12.83 24.34
N GLY A 109 15.03 12.33 23.20
CA GLY A 109 13.64 11.89 23.03
C GLY A 109 13.17 12.02 21.59
N GLY A 110 11.94 11.57 21.29
CA GLY A 110 11.42 11.62 19.93
C GLY A 110 10.49 10.47 19.57
N ALA A 111 10.37 10.20 18.28
CA ALA A 111 9.59 9.09 17.76
C ALA A 111 10.20 8.54 16.46
N LEU A 112 9.96 7.26 16.20
CA LEU A 112 10.14 6.65 14.90
C LEU A 112 8.83 6.77 14.13
N VAL A 113 8.86 7.43 13.00
CA VAL A 113 7.71 7.61 12.10
C VAL A 113 7.87 6.66 10.93
N THR A 114 6.91 5.78 10.71
CA THR A 114 6.90 4.88 9.55
C THR A 114 5.92 5.39 8.49
N LEU A 115 6.33 5.47 7.24
CA LEU A 115 5.54 6.01 6.13
C LEU A 115 5.33 4.93 5.06
N SER A 116 4.08 4.56 4.77
CA SER A 116 3.79 3.68 3.63
C SER A 116 2.34 3.81 3.19
N GLN A 117 1.88 2.99 2.25
CA GLN A 117 0.45 2.88 1.93
C GLN A 117 -0.31 1.99 2.93
N ALA A 118 0.39 1.31 3.86
CA ALA A 118 -0.26 0.47 4.87
C ALA A 118 -1.34 1.23 5.65
N SER A 119 -2.43 0.56 6.01
CA SER A 119 -3.42 1.14 6.90
C SER A 119 -2.88 1.17 8.34
N GLN A 120 -3.40 2.08 9.16
CA GLN A 120 -3.12 2.10 10.61
C GLN A 120 -3.37 0.73 11.25
N ALA A 121 -4.48 0.11 10.85
CA ALA A 121 -4.89 -1.19 11.34
C ALA A 121 -3.85 -2.26 10.98
N LEU A 122 -3.38 -2.30 9.73
CA LEU A 122 -2.31 -3.21 9.32
C LEU A 122 -1.01 -2.93 10.11
N ALA A 123 -0.64 -1.66 10.24
CA ALA A 123 0.56 -1.26 10.97
C ALA A 123 0.55 -1.73 12.43
N LEU A 124 -0.59 -1.61 13.13
CA LEU A 124 -0.74 -2.07 14.52
C LEU A 124 -0.51 -3.58 14.71
N THR A 125 -0.69 -4.39 13.66
CA THR A 125 -0.46 -5.85 13.74
C THR A 125 0.96 -6.28 13.43
N ARG A 126 1.75 -5.40 12.80
CA ARG A 126 3.08 -5.75 12.27
C ARG A 126 4.21 -4.95 12.88
N LEU A 127 3.93 -3.73 13.28
CA LEU A 127 4.88 -2.93 14.03
C LEU A 127 4.87 -3.37 15.50
N PRO A 128 6.02 -3.25 16.20
CA PRO A 128 6.11 -3.49 17.64
C PRO A 128 5.04 -2.72 18.41
N ASP A 129 4.66 -3.21 19.59
CA ASP A 129 3.59 -2.68 20.46
C ASP A 129 3.82 -1.19 20.84
N ARG A 130 3.57 -0.30 19.87
CA ARG A 130 3.68 1.16 19.89
C ARG A 130 5.06 1.74 20.21
N GLN A 131 6.04 0.93 20.58
CA GLN A 131 7.40 1.39 20.89
C GLN A 131 8.47 0.35 20.59
N VAL A 132 9.69 0.83 20.35
CA VAL A 132 10.90 0.02 20.21
C VAL A 132 11.95 0.61 21.14
N GLU A 133 12.41 -0.19 22.10
CA GLU A 133 13.43 0.24 23.09
C GLU A 133 13.08 1.55 23.82
N GLY A 134 11.80 1.72 24.14
CA GLY A 134 11.27 2.91 24.82
C GLY A 134 11.02 4.12 23.91
N VAL A 135 11.28 3.99 22.59
CA VAL A 135 10.99 5.03 21.60
C VAL A 135 9.64 4.75 20.94
N PRO A 136 8.67 5.69 20.96
CA PRO A 136 7.41 5.54 20.24
C PRO A 136 7.60 5.23 18.75
N VAL A 137 6.79 4.31 18.23
CA VAL A 137 6.67 4.02 16.80
C VAL A 137 5.29 4.45 16.35
N VAL A 138 5.23 5.44 15.47
CA VAL A 138 3.99 5.98 14.92
C VAL A 138 3.96 5.69 13.43
N HIS A 139 2.90 5.06 12.96
CA HIS A 139 2.68 4.88 11.53
C HIS A 139 1.89 6.06 10.96
N LEU A 140 2.23 6.48 9.75
CA LEU A 140 1.49 7.45 8.96
C LEU A 140 1.32 6.88 7.56
N SER A 141 0.06 6.64 7.16
CA SER A 141 -0.21 6.22 5.79
C SER A 141 -0.10 7.41 4.83
N TRP A 142 0.30 7.19 3.57
CA TRP A 142 0.30 8.24 2.55
C TRP A 142 -1.11 8.82 2.29
N ILE A 143 -2.16 8.05 2.54
CA ILE A 143 -3.56 8.52 2.49
C ILE A 143 -3.83 9.54 3.60
N GLU A 144 -3.34 9.29 4.82
CA GLU A 144 -3.44 10.24 5.92
C GLU A 144 -2.62 11.50 5.66
N VAL A 145 -1.43 11.37 5.08
CA VAL A 145 -0.61 12.53 4.65
C VAL A 145 -1.36 13.35 3.61
N LEU A 146 -2.02 12.73 2.63
CA LEU A 146 -2.90 13.45 1.69
C LEU A 146 -4.05 14.19 2.40
N GLY A 147 -4.68 13.55 3.39
CA GLY A 147 -5.70 14.20 4.21
C GLY A 147 -5.15 15.38 5.04
N ASP A 148 -3.91 15.30 5.49
CA ASP A 148 -3.22 16.39 6.20
C ASP A 148 -2.90 17.56 5.27
N ILE A 149 -2.42 17.25 4.05
CA ILE A 149 -2.20 18.23 3.00
C ILE A 149 -3.51 18.96 2.67
N ASP A 150 -4.61 18.24 2.41
CA ASP A 150 -5.90 18.85 2.08
C ASP A 150 -6.42 19.78 3.19
N ARG A 151 -6.15 19.43 4.46
CA ARG A 151 -6.48 20.27 5.61
C ARG A 151 -5.57 21.49 5.73
N ALA A 152 -4.26 21.32 5.57
CA ALA A 152 -3.28 22.41 5.63
C ALA A 152 -3.52 23.44 4.51
N ARG A 153 -3.82 22.94 3.30
CA ARG A 153 -4.03 23.74 2.08
C ARG A 153 -5.08 24.85 2.23
N ARG A 154 -6.10 24.64 3.07
CA ARG A 154 -7.15 25.65 3.33
C ARG A 154 -6.59 26.93 3.96
N GLY A 155 -5.46 26.85 4.65
CA GLY A 155 -4.78 27.98 5.29
C GLY A 155 -3.55 28.50 4.54
N CYS A 156 -3.02 27.77 3.56
CA CYS A 156 -1.80 28.13 2.85
C CYS A 156 -2.06 29.16 1.74
N ARG A 157 -1.07 30.03 1.50
CA ARG A 157 -1.07 31.01 0.38
C ARG A 157 0.33 31.13 -0.23
N GLY A 158 0.42 31.75 -1.41
CA GLY A 158 1.70 32.02 -2.08
C GLY A 158 2.54 30.76 -2.28
N GLN A 159 3.84 30.86 -1.96
CA GLN A 159 4.79 29.75 -2.12
C GLN A 159 4.46 28.53 -1.27
N GLU A 160 3.91 28.71 -0.06
CA GLU A 160 3.49 27.59 0.78
C GLU A 160 2.44 26.75 0.04
N ARG A 161 1.42 27.40 -0.54
CA ARG A 161 0.39 26.70 -1.30
C ARG A 161 0.95 26.03 -2.55
N LEU A 162 1.88 26.69 -3.25
CA LEU A 162 2.51 26.12 -4.43
C LEU A 162 3.21 24.78 -4.11
N TRP A 163 4.10 24.78 -3.12
CA TRP A 163 4.84 23.55 -2.77
C TRP A 163 3.93 22.46 -2.24
N LEU A 164 2.89 22.84 -1.49
CA LEU A 164 1.91 21.89 -1.00
C LEU A 164 1.08 21.27 -2.14
N ASP A 165 0.73 22.06 -3.16
CA ASP A 165 0.02 21.59 -4.35
C ASP A 165 0.90 20.65 -5.20
N GLU A 166 2.18 21.00 -5.40
CA GLU A 166 3.16 20.13 -6.06
C GLU A 166 3.32 18.79 -5.34
N PHE A 167 3.45 18.82 -4.01
CA PHE A 167 3.59 17.62 -3.19
C PHE A 167 2.33 16.77 -3.20
N HIS A 168 1.16 17.41 -3.11
CA HIS A 168 -0.13 16.73 -3.19
C HIS A 168 -0.32 16.00 -4.52
N THR A 169 0.01 16.64 -5.65
CA THR A 169 -0.05 16.00 -6.98
C THR A 169 0.90 14.81 -7.05
N TYR A 170 2.14 14.97 -6.57
CA TYR A 170 3.14 13.91 -6.53
C TYR A 170 2.69 12.70 -5.69
N VAL A 171 2.26 12.93 -4.45
CA VAL A 171 1.80 11.86 -3.55
C VAL A 171 0.52 11.20 -4.08
N LYS A 172 -0.37 11.94 -4.74
CA LYS A 172 -1.53 11.32 -5.42
C LYS A 172 -1.10 10.37 -6.54
N GLY A 173 -0.06 10.71 -7.31
CA GLY A 173 0.54 9.79 -8.27
C GLY A 173 1.07 8.52 -7.60
N VAL A 174 1.71 8.67 -6.44
CA VAL A 174 2.36 7.59 -5.67
C VAL A 174 1.35 6.65 -5.00
N VAL A 175 0.33 7.20 -4.33
CA VAL A 175 -0.78 6.44 -3.74
C VAL A 175 -1.59 5.73 -4.83
N ARG A 176 -1.48 6.18 -6.08
CA ARG A 176 -2.05 5.56 -7.28
C ARG A 176 -1.10 4.63 -8.02
N VAL A 177 0.03 4.21 -7.45
CA VAL A 177 0.98 3.28 -8.11
C VAL A 177 0.44 1.84 -8.11
N LYS A 178 -0.68 1.65 -8.81
CA LYS A 178 -0.74 0.59 -9.81
C LYS A 178 -0.86 1.29 -11.14
N SER A 179 0.06 0.99 -12.05
CA SER A 179 -0.11 1.44 -13.43
C SER A 179 -1.48 1.01 -13.91
N VAL A 180 -2.31 1.94 -14.39
CA VAL A 180 -3.60 1.59 -15.02
C VAL A 180 -3.35 0.69 -16.23
N ALA A 181 -2.19 0.80 -16.86
CA ALA A 181 -1.76 -0.05 -17.96
C ALA A 181 -1.31 -1.45 -17.52
N ASP A 182 -1.05 -1.68 -16.21
CA ASP A 182 -0.77 -3.02 -15.72
C ASP A 182 -2.01 -3.90 -15.86
N SER A 183 -1.90 -4.84 -16.81
CA SER A 183 -2.97 -5.73 -17.24
C SER A 183 -2.81 -7.14 -16.67
N TRP A 184 -1.98 -7.34 -15.65
CA TRP A 184 -1.89 -8.62 -14.95
C TRP A 184 -3.17 -8.92 -14.16
N VAL A 185 -3.70 -10.12 -14.36
CA VAL A 185 -4.89 -10.65 -13.72
C VAL A 185 -4.49 -11.77 -12.77
N TYR A 186 -4.94 -11.68 -11.52
CA TYR A 186 -4.76 -12.74 -10.54
C TYR A 186 -5.97 -13.69 -10.58
N CYS A 187 -5.76 -14.89 -11.08
CA CYS A 187 -6.79 -15.91 -11.26
C CYS A 187 -6.85 -16.85 -10.06
N VAL A 188 -8.03 -16.92 -9.43
CA VAL A 188 -8.29 -17.68 -8.21
C VAL A 188 -9.44 -18.68 -8.43
N VAL A 189 -9.30 -19.88 -7.85
CA VAL A 189 -10.41 -20.84 -7.79
C VAL A 189 -11.33 -20.54 -6.61
N LEU A 190 -12.63 -20.50 -6.89
CA LEU A 190 -13.67 -20.43 -5.88
C LEU A 190 -14.29 -21.81 -5.67
N ASN A 191 -14.81 -22.05 -4.47
CA ASN A 191 -15.51 -23.27 -4.11
C ASN A 191 -16.86 -22.94 -3.46
N GLU A 192 -17.69 -23.96 -3.29
CA GLU A 192 -19.02 -23.84 -2.65
C GLU A 192 -18.97 -23.90 -1.12
N GLN A 193 -17.77 -23.86 -0.51
CA GLN A 193 -17.65 -23.91 0.93
C GLN A 193 -18.29 -22.65 1.53
N ARG A 194 -19.25 -22.89 2.43
CA ARG A 194 -19.98 -21.84 3.15
C ARG A 194 -19.07 -21.22 4.19
N THR A 195 -19.12 -19.89 4.28
CA THR A 195 -18.28 -19.11 5.20
C THR A 195 -18.88 -19.00 6.61
N GLY A 196 -20.13 -19.42 6.78
CA GLY A 196 -20.86 -19.30 8.04
C GLY A 196 -21.36 -17.89 8.31
N GLY A 197 -21.77 -17.64 9.56
CA GLY A 197 -22.35 -16.36 9.96
C GLY A 197 -23.76 -16.14 9.41
N ARG A 198 -24.30 -14.94 9.60
CA ARG A 198 -25.70 -14.62 9.27
C ARG A 198 -26.02 -14.75 7.78
N ARG A 199 -25.11 -14.31 6.91
CA ARG A 199 -25.28 -14.37 5.45
C ARG A 199 -25.03 -15.78 4.90
N ASN A 200 -24.14 -16.53 5.57
CA ASN A 200 -23.75 -17.89 5.22
C ASN A 200 -23.43 -18.09 3.72
N LEU A 201 -22.79 -17.10 3.09
CA LEU A 201 -22.46 -17.15 1.67
C LEU A 201 -21.32 -18.14 1.40
N SER A 202 -21.32 -18.77 0.23
CA SER A 202 -20.16 -19.49 -0.28
C SER A 202 -19.08 -18.52 -0.74
N TYR A 203 -17.84 -18.99 -0.88
CA TYR A 203 -16.78 -18.15 -1.48
C TYR A 203 -17.11 -17.69 -2.91
N ARG A 204 -17.94 -18.46 -3.63
CA ARG A 204 -18.46 -18.07 -4.95
C ARG A 204 -19.46 -16.92 -4.82
N GLU A 205 -20.44 -17.05 -3.93
CA GLU A 205 -21.49 -16.04 -3.73
C GLU A 205 -20.95 -14.70 -3.19
N TRP A 206 -19.90 -14.73 -2.36
CA TRP A 206 -19.18 -13.50 -2.00
C TRP A 206 -18.71 -12.70 -3.23
N VAL A 207 -18.27 -13.39 -4.27
CA VAL A 207 -17.81 -12.74 -5.50
C VAL A 207 -18.98 -12.37 -6.41
N THR A 208 -19.93 -13.29 -6.62
CA THR A 208 -21.00 -13.08 -7.60
C THR A 208 -22.10 -12.14 -7.10
N ASP A 209 -22.40 -12.18 -5.81
CA ASP A 209 -23.57 -11.51 -5.23
C ASP A 209 -23.13 -10.27 -4.45
N GLU A 210 -22.02 -10.37 -3.72
CA GLU A 210 -21.49 -9.27 -2.90
C GLU A 210 -20.38 -8.47 -3.56
N LEU A 211 -19.94 -8.89 -4.76
CA LEU A 211 -18.85 -8.26 -5.49
C LEU A 211 -17.64 -8.00 -4.58
N THR A 212 -17.35 -8.98 -3.72
CA THR A 212 -16.34 -8.88 -2.68
C THR A 212 -15.47 -10.13 -2.70
N TYR A 213 -14.16 -9.94 -2.64
CA TYR A 213 -13.23 -11.03 -2.49
C TYR A 213 -12.27 -10.73 -1.34
N TYR A 214 -11.82 -11.76 -0.63
CA TYR A 214 -10.83 -11.59 0.43
C TYR A 214 -9.91 -12.79 0.55
N HIS A 215 -8.69 -12.55 1.01
CA HIS A 215 -7.74 -13.61 1.33
C HIS A 215 -6.77 -13.19 2.43
N PRO A 216 -6.11 -14.16 3.11
CA PRO A 216 -5.02 -13.87 4.03
C PRO A 216 -3.93 -13.00 3.38
N TYR A 217 -3.57 -11.90 4.03
CA TYR A 217 -2.62 -10.93 3.48
C TYR A 217 -1.17 -11.36 3.71
N GLY A 218 -0.38 -11.45 2.64
CA GLY A 218 1.06 -11.73 2.71
C GLY A 218 1.46 -13.13 3.18
N VAL A 219 0.54 -14.10 3.17
CA VAL A 219 0.78 -15.50 3.57
C VAL A 219 0.79 -16.42 2.33
N LYS A 220 1.60 -17.47 2.29
CA LYS A 220 1.52 -18.59 1.31
C LYS A 220 1.18 -18.16 -0.15
N ARG A 221 2.06 -17.42 -0.83
CA ARG A 221 1.91 -16.97 -2.24
C ARG A 221 0.67 -16.10 -2.54
N TRP A 222 -0.02 -15.58 -1.52
CA TRP A 222 -0.98 -14.51 -1.73
C TRP A 222 -0.25 -13.23 -2.13
N PRO A 223 -0.87 -12.39 -2.98
CA PRO A 223 -0.27 -11.14 -3.39
C PRO A 223 -0.07 -10.24 -2.16
N LYS A 224 1.11 -9.61 -2.10
CA LYS A 224 1.40 -8.50 -1.16
C LYS A 224 0.93 -7.17 -1.73
N GLU A 225 0.96 -7.06 -3.06
CA GLU A 225 0.39 -5.96 -3.81
C GLU A 225 -0.94 -6.40 -4.41
N PRO A 226 -2.04 -5.76 -4.03
CA PRO A 226 -3.36 -5.95 -4.62
C PRO A 226 -3.31 -6.00 -6.16
N PRO A 227 -3.95 -6.94 -6.85
CA PRO A 227 -4.01 -6.93 -8.30
C PRO A 227 -4.92 -5.81 -8.83
N ASN A 228 -4.72 -5.37 -10.08
CA ASN A 228 -5.69 -4.51 -10.78
C ASN A 228 -6.96 -5.27 -11.17
N PHE A 229 -6.79 -6.54 -11.51
CA PHE A 229 -7.84 -7.41 -12.00
C PHE A 229 -7.81 -8.76 -11.28
N LEU A 230 -9.00 -9.26 -10.93
CA LEU A 230 -9.19 -10.59 -10.38
C LEU A 230 -10.01 -11.41 -11.37
N ALA A 231 -9.53 -12.62 -11.69
CA ALA A 231 -10.30 -13.61 -12.40
C ALA A 231 -10.73 -14.72 -11.44
N PHE A 232 -11.94 -15.22 -11.62
CA PHE A 232 -12.48 -16.27 -10.77
C PHE A 232 -12.87 -17.47 -11.62
N ARG A 233 -12.43 -18.64 -11.16
CA ARG A 233 -12.70 -19.91 -11.83
C ARG A 233 -13.39 -20.91 -10.91
N TRP A 234 -14.32 -21.67 -11.48
CA TRP A 234 -14.98 -22.81 -10.85
C TRP A 234 -15.49 -23.75 -11.94
N ASN A 235 -15.80 -25.00 -11.57
CA ASN A 235 -16.26 -26.04 -12.51
C ASN A 235 -15.33 -26.29 -13.70
N GLY A 236 -14.04 -25.96 -13.58
CA GLY A 236 -13.06 -26.13 -14.67
C GLY A 236 -13.00 -24.98 -15.66
N PHE A 237 -13.64 -23.85 -15.40
CA PHE A 237 -13.67 -22.67 -16.29
C PHE A 237 -13.39 -21.38 -15.51
N VAL A 238 -12.74 -20.41 -16.16
CA VAL A 238 -12.78 -19.00 -15.77
C VAL A 238 -14.14 -18.45 -16.15
N GLN A 239 -14.83 -17.86 -15.19
CA GLN A 239 -16.25 -17.54 -15.28
C GLN A 239 -16.50 -16.04 -15.26
N CYS A 240 -15.72 -15.30 -14.47
CA CYS A 240 -15.77 -13.85 -14.45
C CYS A 240 -14.39 -13.24 -14.23
N ILE A 241 -14.25 -12.02 -14.70
CA ILE A 241 -13.09 -11.16 -14.48
C ILE A 241 -13.63 -9.82 -13.99
N HIS A 242 -13.09 -9.31 -12.90
CA HIS A 242 -13.46 -8.00 -12.36
C HIS A 242 -12.23 -7.10 -12.26
N ARG A 243 -12.47 -5.80 -12.45
CA ARG A 243 -11.55 -4.80 -11.96
C ARG A 243 -11.70 -4.71 -10.44
N VAL A 244 -10.58 -4.48 -9.75
CA VAL A 244 -10.61 -4.11 -8.34
C VAL A 244 -10.91 -2.61 -8.26
N ASP A 245 -12.09 -2.25 -7.79
CA ASP A 245 -12.52 -0.85 -7.61
C ASP A 245 -11.78 -0.20 -6.45
N SER A 246 -11.73 -0.91 -5.32
CA SER A 246 -11.01 -0.52 -4.13
C SER A 246 -10.58 -1.75 -3.36
N TYR A 247 -9.65 -1.54 -2.43
CA TYR A 247 -9.20 -2.60 -1.55
C TYR A 247 -8.71 -2.01 -0.23
N GLU A 248 -8.69 -2.84 0.79
CA GLU A 248 -8.15 -2.52 2.09
C GLU A 248 -7.43 -3.76 2.67
N VAL A 249 -6.49 -3.52 3.57
CA VAL A 249 -5.91 -4.58 4.39
C VAL A 249 -6.35 -4.38 5.83
N VAL A 250 -7.07 -5.37 6.35
CA VAL A 250 -7.62 -5.38 7.71
C VAL A 250 -6.80 -6.28 8.64
N PRO A 251 -6.66 -5.95 9.94
CA PRO A 251 -5.97 -6.74 10.96
C PRO A 251 -6.54 -8.14 11.11
N THR A 252 -7.86 -8.22 11.13
CA THR A 252 -8.65 -9.44 11.14
C THR A 252 -9.82 -9.24 10.19
N LEU A 253 -10.24 -10.32 9.53
CA LEU A 253 -11.43 -10.28 8.69
C LEU A 253 -12.69 -9.95 9.51
N LEU A 254 -12.68 -10.26 10.81
CA LEU A 254 -13.80 -10.04 11.72
C LEU A 254 -14.09 -8.55 11.96
N ASP A 255 -13.11 -7.65 11.75
CA ASP A 255 -13.33 -6.21 11.82
C ASP A 255 -14.30 -5.74 10.73
N ARG A 256 -14.22 -6.37 9.55
CA ARG A 256 -15.08 -6.06 8.40
C ARG A 256 -16.37 -6.87 8.40
N PHE A 257 -16.29 -8.12 8.83
CA PHE A 257 -17.39 -9.09 8.82
C PHE A 257 -17.51 -9.76 10.19
N PRO A 258 -18.04 -9.05 11.21
CA PRO A 258 -18.07 -9.54 12.60
C PRO A 258 -18.97 -10.77 12.80
N ASP A 259 -19.92 -10.99 11.89
CA ASP A 259 -20.82 -12.15 11.93
C ASP A 259 -20.15 -13.46 11.49
N LEU A 260 -18.95 -13.43 10.90
CA LEU A 260 -18.27 -14.66 10.47
C LEU A 260 -17.82 -15.48 11.70
N PRO A 261 -17.86 -16.84 11.64
CA PRO A 261 -17.42 -17.68 12.75
C PRO A 261 -15.93 -17.46 13.05
N PRO A 262 -15.56 -17.03 14.28
CA PRO A 262 -14.18 -16.76 14.61
C PRO A 262 -13.29 -17.99 14.43
N SER A 263 -12.14 -17.82 13.78
CA SER A 263 -11.09 -18.83 13.69
C SER A 263 -9.72 -18.16 13.63
N GLU A 264 -8.65 -18.88 13.99
CA GLU A 264 -7.27 -18.36 13.86
C GLU A 264 -7.00 -17.81 12.45
N ARG A 265 -7.50 -18.52 11.43
CA ARG A 265 -7.37 -18.09 10.03
C ARG A 265 -8.02 -16.74 9.79
N LEU A 266 -9.14 -16.40 10.43
CA LEU A 266 -9.81 -15.10 10.26
C LEU A 266 -9.20 -14.00 11.14
N ARG A 267 -8.50 -14.37 12.21
CA ARG A 267 -7.81 -13.44 13.13
C ARG A 267 -6.51 -12.86 12.56
N GLN A 268 -5.93 -13.48 11.53
CA GLN A 268 -4.78 -12.92 10.81
C GLN A 268 -5.22 -11.80 9.85
N SER A 269 -4.26 -11.01 9.35
CA SER A 269 -4.55 -9.93 8.41
C SER A 269 -5.12 -10.44 7.08
N HIS A 270 -6.08 -9.71 6.51
CA HIS A 270 -6.70 -10.03 5.22
C HIS A 270 -6.66 -8.83 4.28
N ALA A 271 -6.43 -9.10 2.99
CA ALA A 271 -6.79 -8.18 1.94
C ALA A 271 -8.27 -8.38 1.62
N VAL A 272 -9.03 -7.29 1.56
CA VAL A 272 -10.44 -7.26 1.18
C VAL A 272 -10.56 -6.37 -0.06
N TYR A 273 -11.18 -6.89 -1.12
CA TYR A 273 -11.34 -6.23 -2.40
C TYR A 273 -12.82 -5.96 -2.66
N ARG A 274 -13.12 -4.74 -3.09
CA ARG A 274 -14.38 -4.42 -3.76
C ARG A 274 -14.18 -4.60 -5.27
N LEU A 275 -15.04 -5.39 -5.88
CA LEU A 275 -15.02 -5.71 -7.30
C LEU A 275 -15.94 -4.76 -8.07
N SER A 276 -15.60 -4.52 -9.34
CA SER A 276 -16.43 -3.71 -10.23
C SER A 276 -17.81 -4.34 -10.44
N GLU A 277 -18.87 -3.53 -10.38
CA GLU A 277 -20.26 -3.96 -10.59
C GLU A 277 -20.46 -4.63 -11.95
N LYS A 278 -19.80 -4.09 -12.97
CA LYS A 278 -19.72 -4.71 -14.28
C LYS A 278 -18.39 -5.47 -14.37
N GLY A 279 -18.48 -6.77 -14.57
CA GLY A 279 -17.31 -7.58 -14.93
C GLY A 279 -16.78 -7.18 -16.30
N ILE A 280 -15.52 -7.52 -16.56
CA ILE A 280 -14.97 -7.47 -17.91
C ILE A 280 -15.68 -8.56 -18.73
N PRO A 281 -16.30 -8.21 -19.86
CA PRO A 281 -17.05 -9.17 -20.66
C PRO A 281 -16.19 -10.35 -21.09
N LEU A 282 -16.72 -11.56 -20.90
CA LEU A 282 -16.23 -12.78 -21.52
C LEU A 282 -17.24 -13.21 -22.58
N LEU A 283 -16.75 -13.56 -23.77
CA LEU A 283 -17.61 -14.11 -24.82
C LEU A 283 -18.23 -15.45 -24.41
N LYS A 284 -17.46 -16.26 -23.68
CA LYS A 284 -17.86 -17.53 -23.09
C LYS A 284 -16.95 -17.84 -21.89
N PRO A 285 -17.38 -18.67 -20.93
CA PRO A 285 -16.47 -19.19 -19.91
C PRO A 285 -15.25 -19.87 -20.55
N ILE A 286 -14.05 -19.56 -20.05
CA ILE A 286 -12.79 -20.02 -20.63
C ILE A 286 -12.38 -21.32 -19.94
N PRO A 287 -12.29 -22.47 -20.64
CA PRO A 287 -11.88 -23.73 -20.03
C PRO A 287 -10.46 -23.64 -19.46
N ASN A 288 -10.18 -24.41 -18.41
CA ASN A 288 -8.87 -24.40 -17.78
C ASN A 288 -7.75 -24.85 -18.72
N GLY A 289 -8.02 -25.80 -19.64
CA GLY A 289 -7.01 -26.42 -20.52
C GLY A 289 -6.02 -27.36 -19.83
N ALA A 290 -5.78 -27.20 -18.53
CA ALA A 290 -4.94 -28.07 -17.71
C ALA A 290 -5.51 -28.32 -16.31
N ARG A 291 -4.93 -29.29 -15.59
CA ARG A 291 -5.33 -29.62 -14.21
C ARG A 291 -4.71 -28.65 -13.19
N TYR A 292 -5.25 -27.43 -13.14
CA TYR A 292 -4.98 -26.48 -12.06
C TYR A 292 -5.86 -26.80 -10.86
N ARG A 293 -5.31 -27.48 -9.83
CA ARG A 293 -5.97 -27.75 -8.53
C ARG A 293 -6.32 -26.43 -7.80
N ALA A 294 -5.88 -26.23 -6.56
CA ALA A 294 -6.03 -24.94 -5.86
C ALA A 294 -4.97 -23.89 -6.27
N ALA A 295 -4.35 -24.05 -7.45
CA ALA A 295 -3.31 -23.16 -7.93
C ALA A 295 -3.90 -21.77 -8.25
N ARG A 296 -3.15 -20.74 -7.87
CA ARG A 296 -3.45 -19.34 -8.18
C ARG A 296 -2.46 -18.89 -9.24
N LEU A 297 -2.94 -18.25 -10.29
CA LEU A 297 -2.16 -17.99 -11.50
C LEU A 297 -2.17 -16.49 -11.81
N TRP A 298 -1.02 -15.98 -12.26
CA TRP A 298 -0.93 -14.66 -12.86
C TRP A 298 -0.94 -14.79 -14.37
N VAL A 299 -1.89 -14.11 -15.02
CA VAL A 299 -2.12 -14.18 -16.48
C VAL A 299 -2.38 -12.76 -16.98
N LEU A 300 -1.89 -12.41 -18.16
CA LEU A 300 -2.19 -11.12 -18.78
C LEU A 300 -3.65 -11.10 -19.27
N LEU A 301 -4.34 -9.97 -19.07
CA LEU A 301 -5.76 -9.80 -19.35
C LEU A 301 -6.09 -10.01 -20.83
N ASP A 302 -5.26 -9.50 -21.73
CA ASP A 302 -5.40 -9.66 -23.18
C ASP A 302 -5.25 -11.13 -23.57
N GLN A 303 -4.22 -11.82 -23.06
CA GLN A 303 -3.98 -13.24 -23.32
C GLN A 303 -5.14 -14.09 -22.80
N LEU A 304 -5.70 -13.74 -21.63
CA LEU A 304 -6.85 -14.43 -21.06
C LEU A 304 -8.11 -14.25 -21.92
N GLN A 305 -8.30 -13.09 -22.56
CA GLN A 305 -9.48 -12.85 -23.39
C GLN A 305 -9.41 -13.50 -24.78
N VAL A 306 -8.22 -13.71 -25.33
CA VAL A 306 -8.03 -14.23 -26.70
C VAL A 306 -7.71 -15.71 -26.79
N ALA A 307 -7.21 -16.32 -25.71
CA ALA A 307 -6.84 -17.73 -25.72
C ALA A 307 -8.06 -18.65 -25.60
N ASP A 308 -7.96 -19.85 -26.20
CA ASP A 308 -9.01 -20.87 -26.08
C ASP A 308 -9.10 -21.46 -24.67
N THR A 309 -7.96 -21.52 -23.96
CA THR A 309 -7.89 -22.03 -22.58
C THR A 309 -7.05 -21.14 -21.66
N LEU A 310 -7.31 -21.24 -20.35
CA LEU A 310 -6.50 -20.59 -19.32
C LEU A 310 -5.04 -21.07 -19.35
N ALA A 311 -4.80 -22.34 -19.70
CA ALA A 311 -3.46 -22.89 -19.80
C ALA A 311 -2.67 -22.21 -20.92
N ASP A 312 -3.26 -22.06 -22.10
CA ASP A 312 -2.63 -21.37 -23.22
C ASP A 312 -2.37 -19.89 -22.89
N ALA A 313 -3.35 -19.22 -22.25
CA ALA A 313 -3.18 -17.84 -21.80
C ALA A 313 -2.02 -17.69 -20.81
N TYR A 314 -1.91 -18.61 -19.84
CA TYR A 314 -0.85 -18.61 -18.84
C TYR A 314 0.52 -18.80 -19.48
N GLU A 315 0.68 -19.80 -20.36
CA GLU A 315 1.95 -20.07 -21.05
C GLU A 315 2.41 -18.89 -21.93
N ARG A 316 1.48 -18.30 -22.70
CA ARG A 316 1.76 -17.08 -23.49
C ARG A 316 2.17 -15.92 -22.60
N SER A 317 1.48 -15.74 -21.47
CA SER A 317 1.81 -14.68 -20.50
C SER A 317 3.20 -14.87 -19.90
N GLN A 318 3.59 -16.10 -19.54
CA GLN A 318 4.94 -16.36 -19.02
C GLN A 318 6.01 -16.15 -20.10
N THR A 319 5.74 -16.54 -21.34
CA THR A 319 6.64 -16.31 -22.47
C THR A 319 6.87 -14.82 -22.71
N LEU A 320 5.80 -14.02 -22.77
CA LEU A 320 5.87 -12.57 -22.92
C LEU A 320 6.61 -11.89 -21.77
N LYS A 321 6.41 -12.39 -20.54
CA LYS A 321 7.13 -11.90 -19.36
C LYS A 321 8.65 -12.09 -19.49
N ILE A 322 9.08 -13.26 -19.98
CA ILE A 322 10.50 -13.59 -20.18
C ILE A 322 11.11 -12.75 -21.31
N HIS A 323 10.42 -12.62 -22.45
CA HIS A 323 10.96 -11.93 -23.64
C HIS A 323 10.79 -10.40 -23.58
N GLY A 324 9.80 -9.90 -22.84
CA GLY A 324 9.52 -8.47 -22.70
C GLY A 324 10.31 -7.77 -21.59
N GLY A 325 11.20 -8.45 -20.88
CA GLY A 325 11.96 -7.86 -19.77
C GLY A 325 11.13 -7.46 -18.55
N ILE A 326 9.89 -7.93 -18.45
CA ILE A 326 8.97 -7.59 -17.35
C ILE A 326 9.29 -8.48 -16.14
N ARG A 327 10.21 -8.03 -15.30
CA ARG A 327 10.42 -8.61 -13.96
C ARG A 327 9.23 -8.24 -13.08
N THR A 328 8.43 -9.21 -12.65
CA THR A 328 7.55 -9.01 -11.49
C THR A 328 8.32 -9.35 -10.23
N ALA A 329 8.16 -8.53 -9.19
CA ALA A 329 8.61 -8.81 -7.82
C ALA A 329 7.97 -10.09 -7.24
#